data_AF-A0A920KXL9-F1
#
_entry.id   AF-A0A920KXL9-F1
#
_cell.length_a   1.000
_cell.length_b   1.000
_cell.length_c   1.000
_cell.angle_alpha   90.00
_cell.angle_beta   90.00
_cell.angle_gamma   90.00
#
_symmetry.space_group_name_H-M   'P 1'
#
loop_
_entity.id
_entity.type
_entity.pdbx_description
1 polymer ?
#
loop_
_entity_poly.entity_id
_entity_poly.type
_entity_poly.pdbx_seq_one_letter_code
_entity_poly.pdbx_strand_id
1 'polypeptide(L)' 'MLLLALQYTRGFTALIESFPLDPQLASYGVMHEGKISTSLGLTGIPNIAEEIRIKRDLAIVSYTGGRLHIPTLSTAEGVR' A
#
# COMPACT_ATOMS: atom_id res chain seq x y z
N MET A 1 -2.01 12.40 -3.96
CA MET A 1 -3.25 12.67 -3.21
C MET A 1 -3.13 12.48 -1.70
N LEU A 2 -2.43 11.47 -1.17
CA LEU A 2 -2.36 11.21 0.28
C LEU A 2 -1.84 12.39 1.13
N LEU A 3 -0.76 13.07 0.69
CA LEU A 3 -0.17 14.21 1.40
C LEU A 3 -1.21 15.30 1.73
N LEU A 4 -1.95 15.73 0.72
CA LEU A 4 -2.95 16.79 0.88
C LEU A 4 -4.10 16.36 1.79
N ALA A 5 -4.54 15.09 1.67
CA ALA A 5 -5.58 14.54 2.53
C ALA A 5 -5.17 14.54 4.01
N LEU A 6 -3.95 14.11 4.32
CA LEU A 6 -3.42 14.11 5.68
C LEU A 6 -3.21 15.53 6.24
N GLN A 7 -2.78 16.48 5.42
CA GLN A 7 -2.69 17.89 5.83
C GLN A 7 -4.06 18.49 6.14
N TYR A 8 -5.07 18.23 5.30
CA TYR A 8 -6.42 18.74 5.48
C TYR A 8 -7.11 18.15 6.73
N THR A 9 -6.99 16.83 6.92
CA THR A 9 -7.62 16.12 8.04
C THR A 9 -7.00 16.40 9.40
N ARG A 10 -5.81 17.01 9.44
CA ARG A 10 -5.09 17.33 10.68
C ARG A 10 -5.91 18.21 11.64
N GLY A 11 -6.74 19.12 11.13
CA GLY A 11 -7.54 20.03 11.96
C GLY A 11 -8.68 19.38 12.73
N PHE A 12 -9.14 18.19 12.32
CA PHE A 12 -10.29 17.50 12.91
C PHE A 12 -10.01 16.03 13.25
N THR A 13 -8.72 15.65 13.33
CA THR A 13 -8.25 14.33 13.83
C THR A 13 -8.85 13.12 13.10
N ALA A 14 -9.19 13.27 11.82
CA ALA A 14 -9.73 12.17 11.04
C ALA A 14 -8.65 11.13 10.69
N LEU A 15 -9.10 9.87 10.56
CA LEU A 15 -8.29 8.74 10.12
C LEU A 15 -8.42 8.60 8.60
N ILE A 16 -7.28 8.62 7.90
CA ILE A 16 -7.23 8.31 6.47
C ILE A 16 -6.87 6.83 6.30
N GLU A 17 -7.60 6.14 5.44
CA GLU A 17 -7.25 4.78 5.00
C GLU A 17 -6.51 4.84 3.66
N SER A 18 -5.40 4.11 3.54
CA SER A 18 -4.67 3.96 2.27
C SER A 18 -4.44 2.49 1.97
N PHE A 19 -5.07 2.02 0.89
CA PHE A 19 -4.87 0.66 0.41
C PHE A 19 -3.42 0.49 -0.12
N PRO A 20 -2.65 -0.48 0.40
CA PRO A 20 -1.24 -0.62 0.09
C PRO A 20 -1.02 -1.36 -1.23
N LEU A 21 -1.38 -0.76 -2.36
CA LEU A 21 -1.08 -1.30 -3.69
C LEU A 21 -0.53 -0.21 -4.61
N ASP A 22 0.66 -0.43 -5.15
CA ASP A 22 1.20 0.37 -6.23
C ASP A 22 0.61 -0.09 -7.59
N PRO A 23 -0.13 0.77 -8.30
CA PRO A 23 -0.81 0.37 -9.53
C PRO A 23 0.14 0.09 -10.70
N GLN A 24 1.34 0.68 -10.72
CA GLN A 24 2.30 0.44 -11.80
C GLN A 24 2.96 -0.93 -11.63
N LEU A 25 3.28 -1.30 -10.39
CA LEU A 25 3.88 -2.60 -10.08
C LEU A 25 2.87 -3.75 -10.05
N ALA A 26 1.61 -3.47 -9.68
CA ALA A 26 0.53 -4.45 -9.70
C ALA A 26 -0.15 -4.59 -11.08
N SER A 27 0.33 -3.87 -12.11
CA SER A 27 -0.35 -3.76 -13.40
C SER A 27 -0.64 -5.13 -14.03
N TYR A 28 -1.92 -5.38 -14.33
CA TYR A 28 -2.46 -6.62 -14.92
C TYR A 28 -2.32 -7.90 -14.07
N GLY A 29 -1.77 -7.81 -12.85
CA GLY A 29 -1.71 -8.94 -11.93
C GLY A 29 -3.09 -9.28 -11.38
N VAL A 30 -3.40 -10.57 -11.28
CA VAL A 30 -4.72 -11.06 -10.82
C VAL A 30 -4.64 -11.86 -9.51
N MET A 31 -3.43 -12.18 -9.05
CA MET A 31 -3.18 -12.91 -7.80
C MET A 31 -1.74 -12.69 -7.32
N HIS A 32 -1.36 -13.20 -6.15
CA HIS A 32 0.03 -13.16 -5.67
C HIS A 32 1.02 -13.79 -6.66
N GLU A 33 2.11 -13.08 -6.96
CA GLU A 33 3.23 -13.58 -7.74
C GLU A 33 3.99 -14.68 -6.98
N GLY A 34 3.94 -15.91 -7.49
CA GLY A 34 4.71 -17.00 -6.92
C GLY A 34 4.49 -18.32 -7.65
N LYS A 35 4.86 -19.42 -6.99
CA LYS A 35 4.79 -20.77 -7.58
C LYS A 35 3.41 -21.09 -8.14
N ILE A 36 2.34 -20.72 -7.42
CA ILE A 36 0.97 -21.02 -7.83
C ILE A 36 0.55 -20.20 -9.07
N SER A 37 0.84 -18.90 -9.13
CA SER A 37 0.51 -18.08 -10.30
C SER A 37 1.25 -18.58 -11.54
N THR A 38 2.53 -18.99 -11.38
CA THR A 38 3.31 -19.62 -12.46
C THR A 38 2.69 -20.94 -12.91
N SER A 39 2.30 -21.83 -11.98
CA SER A 39 1.67 -23.10 -12.32
C SER A 39 0.32 -22.94 -13.02
N LEU A 40 -0.43 -21.86 -12.73
CA LEU A 40 -1.72 -21.56 -13.34
C LEU A 40 -1.61 -20.73 -14.64
N GLY A 41 -0.42 -20.24 -14.99
CA GLY A 41 -0.24 -19.36 -16.15
C GLY A 41 -0.87 -17.97 -15.99
N LEU A 42 -1.02 -17.50 -14.75
CA LEU A 42 -1.63 -16.21 -14.43
C LEU A 42 -0.58 -15.15 -14.13
N THR A 43 -0.87 -13.90 -14.50
CA THR A 43 -0.03 -12.75 -14.16
C THR A 43 -0.09 -12.48 -12.65
N GLY A 44 1.07 -12.50 -11.99
CA GLY A 44 1.21 -12.26 -10.56
C GLY A 44 1.34 -10.78 -10.20
N ILE A 45 0.92 -10.43 -8.99
CA ILE A 45 1.18 -9.16 -8.32
C ILE A 45 2.39 -9.37 -7.41
N PRO A 46 3.51 -8.68 -7.65
CA PRO A 46 4.72 -8.84 -6.86
C PRO A 46 4.54 -8.22 -5.47
N ASN A 47 5.17 -8.80 -4.45
CA ASN A 47 5.11 -8.28 -3.06
C ASN A 47 5.58 -6.81 -2.97
N ILE A 48 6.55 -6.43 -3.80
CA ILE A 48 7.10 -5.06 -3.84
C ILE A 48 6.04 -4.00 -4.15
N ALA A 49 4.93 -4.37 -4.82
CA ALA A 49 3.81 -3.45 -5.07
C ALA A 49 3.14 -3.00 -3.76
N GLU A 50 3.06 -3.88 -2.76
CA GLU A 50 2.55 -3.55 -1.44
C GLU A 50 3.60 -2.78 -0.63
N GLU A 51 4.83 -3.31 -0.59
CA GLU A 51 5.91 -2.80 0.26
C GLU A 51 6.29 -1.35 -0.06
N ILE A 52 6.44 -0.99 -1.34
CA ILE A 52 6.79 0.38 -1.75
C ILE A 52 5.68 1.35 -1.37
N ARG A 53 4.42 0.93 -1.53
CA ARG A 53 3.28 1.76 -1.19
C ARG A 53 3.26 2.08 0.30
N ILE A 54 3.48 1.08 1.15
CA ILE A 54 3.56 1.23 2.61
C ILE A 54 4.70 2.17 2.99
N LYS A 55 5.93 1.92 2.50
CA LYS A 55 7.10 2.74 2.82
C LYS A 55 6.89 4.22 2.49
N ARG A 56 6.30 4.49 1.32
CA ARG A 56 5.97 5.85 0.90
C ARG A 56 4.90 6.48 1.79
N ASP A 57 3.83 5.76 2.10
CA ASP A 57 2.71 6.30 2.88
C ASP A 57 3.13 6.54 4.34
N LEU A 58 4.02 5.70 4.90
CA LEU A 58 4.66 5.91 6.21
C LEU A 58 5.56 7.16 6.22
N ALA A 59 6.32 7.43 5.15
CA ALA A 59 7.10 8.66 5.04
C ALA A 59 6.19 9.90 5.01
N ILE A 60 5.07 9.83 4.29
CA ILE A 60 4.11 10.94 4.20
C ILE A 60 3.41 11.18 5.55
N VAL A 61 2.99 10.13 6.26
CA VAL A 61 2.35 10.32 7.59
C VAL A 61 3.35 10.86 8.60
N SER A 62 4.60 10.42 8.56
CA SER A 62 5.69 10.96 9.40
C SER A 62 5.91 12.45 9.15
N TYR A 63 5.83 12.88 7.89
CA TYR A 63 5.97 14.29 7.52
C TYR A 63 4.75 15.14 7.93
N THR A 64 3.52 14.62 7.78
CA THR A 64 2.28 15.38 8.00
C THR A 64 1.78 15.37 9.44
N GLY A 65 2.13 14.35 10.23
CA GLY A 65 1.64 14.12 11.58
C GLY A 65 0.14 13.75 11.64
N GLY A 66 -0.45 13.32 10.52
CA GLY A 66 -1.84 12.87 10.46
C GLY A 66 -2.03 11.45 10.99
N ARG A 67 -3.25 10.92 10.89
CA ARG A 67 -3.57 9.54 11.26
C ARG A 67 -3.82 8.70 10.00
N LEU A 68 -3.11 7.59 9.89
CA LEU A 68 -3.16 6.68 8.74
C LEU A 68 -3.52 5.27 9.21
N HIS A 69 -4.43 4.62 8.50
CA HIS A 69 -4.70 3.19 8.57
C HIS A 69 -4.31 2.54 7.24
N ILE A 70 -3.59 1.43 7.31
CA ILE A 70 -3.23 0.61 6.15
C ILE A 70 -3.94 -0.74 6.34
N PRO A 71 -5.00 -1.03 5.55
CA PRO A 71 -5.76 -2.26 5.69
C PRO A 71 -5.06 -3.41 4.94
N THR A 72 -5.50 -4.65 5.23
CA THR A 72 -5.22 -5.85 4.43
C THR A 72 -3.75 -6.11 4.09
N LEU A 73 -2.84 -5.92 5.06
CA LEU A 73 -1.44 -6.30 4.89
C LEU A 73 -1.33 -7.80 4.57
N SER A 74 -0.61 -8.12 3.50
CA SER A 74 -0.50 -9.50 2.99
C SER A 74 0.96 -9.95 2.82
N THR A 75 1.91 -9.03 2.95
CA THR A 75 3.35 -9.30 2.86
C THR A 75 4.04 -9.28 4.23
N ALA A 76 5.05 -10.12 4.42
CA ALA A 76 5.83 -10.15 5.66
C ALA A 76 6.65 -8.86 5.88
N GLU A 77 7.07 -8.22 4.80
CA GLU A 77 7.80 -6.94 4.87
C GLU A 77 6.85 -5.77 5.17
N GLY A 78 5.56 -5.88 4.84
CA GLY A 78 4.57 -4.84 5.14
C GLY A 78 4.26 -4.64 6.63
N VAL A 79 4.67 -5.57 7.49
CA VAL A 79 4.54 -5.47 8.97
C VAL A 79 5.86 -5.13 9.68
N ARG A 80 6.94 -4.89 8.94
CA ARG A 80 8.24 -4.52 9.51
C ARG A 80 8.42 -3.02 9.68
#